data_AF-A0A7T7D1V0-F1
#
_entry.id   AF-A0A7T7D1V0-F1
#
_cell.length_a   1.000
_cell.length_b   1.000
_cell.length_c   1.000
_cell.angle_alpha   90.00
_cell.angle_beta   90.00
_cell.angle_gamma   90.00
#
_symmetry.space_group_name_H-M   'P 1'
#
loop_
_entity.id
_entity.type
_entity.pdbx_description
1 polymer ?
#
loop_
_entity_poly.entity_id
_entity_poly.type
_entity_poly.pdbx_seq_one_letter_code
_entity_poly.pdbx_strand_id
1 'polypeptide(L)'
;QYCIRLEAKQRLRFNYGLTERQLLKHVRIAGKAKGSTGQVLLQLLEMRLDNIIFRLGMSPTIPAARQLVNHRHILVNNRLVDIPSYRCKPKDIISVRDQTNSQILVKKNLESLNKDQIPEHLTLSSLEDNKPQGFVNRIVTRDSIGLNINELLVVEYYSRKA
;
A
#
# COMPACT_ATOMS: atom_id res chain seq x y z
N GLN A 1 1.52 -12.74 27.62
CA GLN A 1 1.57 -13.01 26.16
C GLN A 1 0.47 -12.30 25.35
N TYR A 2 -0.71 -11.99 25.91
CA TYR A 2 -1.77 -11.26 25.16
C TYR A 2 -1.35 -9.84 24.72
N CYS A 3 -0.75 -9.03 25.61
CA CYS A 3 -0.34 -7.66 25.29
C CYS A 3 0.62 -7.60 24.10
N ILE A 4 1.63 -8.48 24.05
CA ILE A 4 2.62 -8.54 22.95
C ILE A 4 1.91 -8.76 21.59
N ARG A 5 0.94 -9.69 21.53
CA ARG A 5 0.16 -9.94 20.32
C ARG A 5 -0.73 -8.76 19.95
N LEU A 6 -1.38 -8.16 20.96
CA LEU A 6 -2.21 -6.97 20.77
C LEU A 6 -1.38 -5.82 20.19
N GLU A 7 -0.20 -5.54 20.73
CA GLU A 7 0.71 -4.50 20.27
C GLU A 7 1.17 -4.74 18.83
N ALA A 8 1.58 -5.97 18.48
CA ALA A 8 1.97 -6.32 17.11
C ALA A 8 0.84 -6.04 16.12
N LYS A 9 -0.40 -6.43 16.47
CA LYS A 9 -1.60 -6.15 15.69
C LYS A 9 -1.88 -4.64 15.57
N GLN A 10 -1.77 -3.89 16.67
CA GLN A 10 -2.00 -2.44 16.66
C GLN A 10 -0.96 -1.69 15.82
N ARG A 11 0.32 -2.07 15.93
CA ARG A 11 1.39 -1.50 15.09
C ARG A 11 1.08 -1.69 13.61
N LEU A 12 0.71 -2.91 13.21
CA LEU A 12 0.35 -3.21 11.82
C LEU A 12 -0.91 -2.41 11.39
N ARG A 13 -1.93 -2.35 12.24
CA ARG A 13 -3.16 -1.59 11.96
C ARG A 13 -2.89 -0.11 11.72
N PHE A 14 -2.11 0.53 12.58
CA PHE A 14 -1.82 1.95 12.49
C PHE A 14 -0.85 2.27 11.35
N ASN A 15 0.14 1.41 11.09
CA ASN A 15 1.06 1.59 9.98
C ASN A 15 0.32 1.71 8.64
N TYR A 16 -0.64 0.81 8.38
CA TYR A 16 -1.45 0.86 7.17
C TYR A 16 -2.74 1.71 7.31
N GLY A 17 -2.94 2.37 8.45
CA GLY A 17 -4.11 3.19 8.76
C GLY A 17 -5.46 2.45 8.68
N LEU A 18 -5.52 1.15 8.96
CA LEU A 18 -6.73 0.34 8.77
C LEU A 18 -7.68 0.44 9.98
N THR A 19 -8.98 0.26 9.74
CA THR A 19 -9.92 -0.03 10.83
C THR A 19 -9.80 -1.49 11.27
N GLU A 20 -10.20 -1.81 12.51
CA GLU A 20 -10.19 -3.19 13.02
C GLU A 20 -11.00 -4.14 12.13
N ARG A 21 -12.17 -3.69 11.66
CA ARG A 21 -13.05 -4.45 10.77
C ARG A 21 -12.40 -4.75 9.42
N GLN A 22 -11.68 -3.78 8.85
CA GLN A 22 -10.94 -3.98 7.60
C GLN A 22 -9.78 -4.95 7.80
N LEU A 23 -9.00 -4.80 8.87
CA LEU A 23 -7.89 -5.71 9.17
C LEU A 23 -8.38 -7.14 9.35
N LEU A 24 -9.47 -7.34 10.11
CA LEU A 24 -10.09 -8.65 10.29
C LEU A 24 -10.59 -9.25 8.97
N LYS A 25 -11.13 -8.43 8.04
CA LYS A 25 -11.48 -8.88 6.69
C LYS A 25 -10.25 -9.36 5.93
N HIS A 26 -9.13 -8.65 5.98
CA HIS A 26 -7.89 -9.05 5.33
C HIS A 26 -7.33 -10.36 5.91
N VAL A 27 -7.39 -10.54 7.24
CA VAL A 27 -6.97 -11.79 7.90
C VAL A 27 -7.83 -12.97 7.44
N ARG A 28 -9.15 -12.80 7.33
CA ARG A 28 -10.05 -13.85 6.80
C ARG A 28 -9.75 -14.19 5.34
N ILE A 29 -9.41 -13.21 4.51
CA ILE A 29 -9.02 -13.44 3.11
C ILE A 29 -7.68 -14.18 3.06
N ALA A 30 -6.71 -13.77 3.88
CA ALA A 30 -5.40 -14.41 3.97
C ALA A 30 -5.50 -15.85 4.45
N GLY A 31 -6.35 -16.14 5.44
CA GLY A 31 -6.54 -17.51 5.96
C GLY A 31 -7.23 -18.46 4.98
N LYS A 32 -7.89 -17.95 3.93
CA LYS A 32 -8.45 -18.76 2.84
C LYS A 32 -7.48 -18.96 1.67
N ALA A 33 -6.42 -18.15 1.60
CA ALA A 33 -5.44 -18.24 0.54
C ALA A 33 -4.49 -19.43 0.79
N LYS A 34 -3.91 -19.95 -0.30
CA LYS A 34 -2.86 -20.96 -0.19
C LYS A 34 -1.55 -20.31 0.26
N GLY A 35 -0.85 -20.93 1.20
CA GLY A 35 0.45 -20.47 1.71
C GLY A 35 0.40 -19.96 3.15
N SER A 36 1.45 -19.27 3.59
CA SER A 36 1.52 -18.71 4.95
C SER A 36 0.57 -17.53 5.11
N THR A 37 -0.42 -17.68 6.00
CA THR A 37 -1.43 -16.64 6.30
C THR A 37 -0.81 -15.28 6.63
N GLY A 38 0.29 -15.27 7.41
CA GLY A 38 0.96 -14.04 7.79
C GLY A 38 1.60 -13.31 6.60
N GLN A 39 2.27 -14.07 5.73
CA GLN A 39 2.87 -13.52 4.50
C GLN A 39 1.81 -12.99 3.54
N VAL A 40 0.74 -13.77 3.31
CA VAL A 40 -0.36 -13.33 2.44
C VAL A 40 -1.06 -12.11 3.02
N LEU A 41 -1.25 -12.02 4.33
CA LEU A 41 -1.81 -10.84 4.99
C LEU A 41 -0.98 -9.59 4.65
N LEU A 42 0.34 -9.65 4.87
CA LEU A 42 1.22 -8.52 4.57
C LEU A 42 1.21 -8.15 3.09
N GLN A 43 1.22 -9.13 2.19
CA GLN A 43 1.08 -8.89 0.74
C GLN A 43 -0.23 -8.17 0.40
N LEU A 44 -1.36 -8.57 1.02
CA LEU A 44 -2.65 -7.93 0.78
C LEU A 44 -2.68 -6.47 1.25
N LEU A 45 -1.95 -6.15 2.31
CA LEU A 45 -1.86 -4.79 2.84
C LEU A 45 -0.90 -3.92 2.04
N GLU A 46 0.23 -4.47 1.63
CA GLU A 46 1.23 -3.72 0.86
C GLU A 46 0.70 -3.37 -0.54
N MET A 47 -0.09 -4.26 -1.17
CA MET A 47 -0.65 -4.09 -2.52
C MET A 47 -1.89 -3.17 -2.59
N ARG A 48 -2.21 -2.44 -1.53
CA ARG A 48 -3.30 -1.45 -1.56
C ARG A 48 -2.86 -0.19 -2.30
N LEU A 49 -3.78 0.43 -3.04
CA LEU A 49 -3.49 1.63 -3.84
C LEU A 49 -2.90 2.78 -3.02
N ASP A 50 -3.46 3.08 -1.84
CA ASP A 50 -2.93 4.12 -0.96
C ASP A 50 -1.49 3.84 -0.52
N ASN A 51 -1.19 2.58 -0.18
CA ASN A 51 0.15 2.18 0.22
C ASN A 51 1.13 2.20 -0.96
N ILE A 52 0.73 1.76 -2.15
CA ILE A 52 1.58 1.82 -3.35
C ILE A 52 1.91 3.27 -3.72
N ILE A 53 0.95 4.19 -3.67
CA ILE A 53 1.20 5.63 -3.92
C ILE A 53 2.22 6.20 -2.93
N PHE A 54 2.12 5.83 -1.66
CA PHE A 54 3.10 6.21 -0.64
C PHE A 54 4.49 5.61 -0.93
N ARG A 55 4.56 4.32 -1.28
CA ARG A 55 5.83 3.64 -1.61
C ARG A 55 6.50 4.15 -2.89
N LEU A 56 5.70 4.63 -3.85
CA LEU A 56 6.18 5.32 -5.05
C LEU A 56 6.67 6.74 -4.75
N GLY A 57 6.45 7.27 -3.55
CA GLY A 57 6.84 8.63 -3.19
C GLY A 57 5.94 9.73 -3.78
N MET A 58 4.83 9.36 -4.41
CA MET A 58 3.86 10.32 -4.93
C MET A 58 3.11 11.07 -3.80
N SER A 59 3.21 10.56 -2.58
CA SER A 59 2.63 11.13 -1.36
C SER A 59 3.60 11.00 -0.19
N PRO A 60 3.67 11.99 0.73
CA PRO A 60 4.58 11.96 1.88
C PRO A 60 4.14 10.98 2.96
N THR A 61 2.84 10.69 3.08
CA THR A 61 2.28 9.78 4.09
C THR A 61 1.10 8.98 3.54
N ILE A 62 0.74 7.88 4.21
CA ILE A 62 -0.43 7.06 3.84
C ILE A 62 -1.76 7.84 3.94
N PRO A 63 -2.03 8.65 4.99
CA PRO A 63 -3.24 9.49 5.02
C PRO A 63 -3.31 10.48 3.85
N ALA A 64 -2.18 11.11 3.48
CA ALA A 64 -2.13 12.00 2.33
C ALA A 64 -2.37 11.23 1.01
N ALA A 65 -1.87 9.99 0.89
CA ALA A 65 -2.11 9.15 -0.27
C ALA A 65 -3.60 8.80 -0.41
N ARG A 66 -4.28 8.53 0.71
CA ARG A 66 -5.74 8.32 0.73
C ARG A 66 -6.50 9.55 0.30
N GLN A 67 -6.06 10.74 0.71
CA GLN A 67 -6.67 11.99 0.28
C GLN A 67 -6.55 12.16 -1.24
N LEU A 68 -5.37 11.87 -1.82
CA LEU A 68 -5.17 11.91 -3.27
C LEU A 68 -6.11 10.97 -4.02
N VAL A 69 -6.26 9.74 -3.52
CA VAL A 69 -7.17 8.75 -4.10
C VAL A 69 -8.63 9.21 -3.98
N ASN A 70 -9.09 9.55 -2.78
CA ASN A 70 -10.48 9.97 -2.52
C ASN A 70 -10.87 11.21 -3.34
N HIS A 71 -9.94 12.14 -3.56
CA HIS A 71 -10.15 13.36 -4.35
C HIS A 71 -9.97 13.16 -5.86
N ARG A 72 -9.84 11.90 -6.32
CA ARG A 72 -9.81 11.54 -7.74
C ARG A 72 -8.62 12.11 -8.51
N HIS A 73 -7.47 12.20 -7.86
CA HIS A 73 -6.21 12.63 -8.49
C HIS A 73 -5.45 11.47 -9.15
N ILE A 74 -5.83 10.22 -8.89
CA ILE A 74 -5.12 9.02 -9.33
C ILE A 74 -5.91 8.25 -10.38
N LEU A 75 -5.18 7.72 -11.35
CA LEU A 75 -5.66 6.82 -12.37
C LEU A 75 -4.92 5.48 -12.25
N VAL A 76 -5.64 4.38 -12.42
CA VAL A 76 -5.07 3.03 -12.55
C VAL A 76 -5.43 2.53 -13.94
N ASN A 77 -4.43 2.19 -14.76
CA ASN A 77 -4.60 1.79 -16.17
C ASN A 77 -5.48 2.80 -16.94
N ASN A 78 -5.21 4.09 -16.77
CA ASN A 78 -5.96 5.23 -17.34
C ASN A 78 -7.43 5.34 -16.90
N ARG A 79 -7.86 4.60 -15.88
CA ARG A 79 -9.21 4.69 -15.30
C ARG A 79 -9.16 5.33 -13.93
N LEU A 80 -10.16 6.17 -13.64
CA LEU A 80 -10.27 6.85 -12.36
C LEU A 80 -10.63 5.84 -11.25
N VAL A 81 -9.82 5.83 -10.20
CA VAL A 81 -10.04 4.98 -9.01
C VAL A 81 -10.01 5.87 -7.78
N ASP A 82 -11.12 5.92 -7.06
CA ASP A 82 -11.30 6.73 -5.85
C ASP A 82 -11.40 5.92 -4.56
N ILE A 83 -11.06 4.62 -4.63
CA ILE A 83 -11.10 3.69 -3.50
C ILE A 83 -9.67 3.38 -3.03
N PRO A 84 -9.24 3.85 -1.84
CA PRO A 84 -7.88 3.61 -1.32
C PRO A 84 -7.55 2.13 -1.10
N SER A 85 -8.57 1.34 -0.77
CA SER A 85 -8.45 -0.11 -0.58
C SER A 85 -8.43 -0.92 -1.87
N TYR A 86 -8.39 -0.26 -3.04
CA TYR A 86 -8.20 -0.93 -4.32
C TYR A 86 -6.93 -1.80 -4.27
N ARG A 87 -7.09 -3.06 -4.66
CA ARG A 87 -5.98 -4.02 -4.68
C ARG A 87 -5.29 -3.94 -6.03
N CYS A 88 -4.10 -3.37 -6.05
CA CYS A 88 -3.27 -3.33 -7.23
C CYS A 88 -2.84 -4.74 -7.63
N LYS A 89 -2.78 -4.97 -8.93
CA LYS A 89 -2.32 -6.22 -9.54
C LYS A 89 -0.96 -5.97 -10.19
N PRO A 90 -0.14 -7.03 -10.36
CA PRO A 90 1.02 -6.94 -11.22
C PRO A 90 0.63 -6.44 -12.61
N LYS A 91 1.49 -5.61 -13.20
CA LYS A 91 1.31 -4.89 -14.47
C LYS A 91 0.31 -3.73 -14.42
N ASP A 92 -0.23 -3.37 -13.26
CA ASP A 92 -1.00 -2.13 -13.15
C ASP A 92 -0.09 -0.91 -13.28
N ILE A 93 -0.57 0.07 -14.03
CA ILE A 93 0.04 1.37 -14.26
C ILE A 93 -0.72 2.39 -13.41
N ILE A 94 -0.02 3.06 -12.52
CA ILE A 94 -0.56 4.10 -11.64
C ILE A 94 -0.06 5.44 -12.18
N SER A 95 -1.00 6.28 -12.62
CA SER A 95 -0.71 7.60 -13.16
C SER A 95 -1.50 8.68 -12.43
N VAL A 96 -1.03 9.92 -12.55
CA VAL A 96 -1.70 11.09 -11.99
C VAL A 96 -2.62 11.67 -13.05
N ARG A 97 -3.82 12.08 -12.64
CA ARG A 97 -4.79 12.74 -13.52
C ARG A 97 -4.20 14.01 -14.12
N ASP A 98 -4.50 14.28 -15.39
CA ASP A 98 -4.11 15.48 -16.13
C ASP A 98 -4.89 16.72 -15.66
N GLN A 99 -4.61 17.14 -14.43
CA GLN A 99 -5.05 18.40 -13.85
C GLN A 99 -3.83 19.06 -13.19
N THR A 100 -3.71 20.37 -13.38
CA THR A 100 -2.58 21.17 -12.89
C THR A 100 -2.35 20.96 -11.39
N ASN A 101 -3.41 21.05 -10.58
CA ASN A 101 -3.34 20.87 -9.13
C ASN A 101 -2.81 19.48 -8.73
N SER A 102 -3.28 18.41 -9.40
CA SER A 102 -2.81 17.04 -9.15
C SER A 102 -1.32 16.89 -9.45
N GLN A 103 -0.90 17.41 -10.60
CA GLN A 103 0.47 17.30 -11.09
C GLN A 103 1.44 18.06 -10.18
N ILE A 104 1.07 19.28 -9.76
CA ILE A 104 1.89 20.09 -8.84
C ILE A 104 2.07 19.39 -7.50
N LEU A 105 0.98 18.83 -6.92
CA LEU A 105 1.04 18.12 -5.65
C LEU A 105 1.99 16.92 -5.70
N VAL A 106 1.87 16.08 -6.73
CA VAL A 106 2.70 14.88 -6.86
C VAL A 106 4.15 15.24 -7.18
N LYS A 107 4.39 16.20 -8.08
CA LYS A 107 5.77 16.66 -8.40
C LYS A 107 6.50 17.16 -7.16
N LYS A 108 5.85 17.99 -6.34
CA LYS A 108 6.42 18.48 -5.08
C LYS A 108 6.83 17.36 -4.12
N ASN A 109 6.05 16.27 -4.07
CA ASN A 109 6.37 15.12 -3.22
C ASN A 109 7.52 14.28 -3.80
N LEU A 110 7.63 14.21 -5.13
CA LEU A 110 8.71 13.48 -5.79
C LEU A 110 10.06 14.22 -5.69
N GLU A 111 10.05 15.55 -5.60
CA GLU A 111 11.26 16.36 -5.38
C GLU A 111 11.93 16.04 -4.03
N SER A 112 11.16 15.71 -3.00
CA SER A 112 11.68 15.34 -1.68
C SER A 112 11.98 13.85 -1.53
N LEU A 113 11.76 13.05 -2.59
CA LEU A 113 11.91 11.61 -2.53
C LEU A 113 13.36 11.18 -2.79
N ASN A 114 13.90 10.38 -1.87
CA ASN A 114 15.11 9.61 -2.12
C ASN A 114 14.75 8.36 -2.96
N LYS A 115 15.22 8.29 -4.20
CA LYS A 115 14.91 7.18 -5.13
C LYS A 115 15.29 5.80 -4.59
N ASP A 116 16.28 5.74 -3.71
CA ASP A 116 16.74 4.49 -3.06
C ASP A 116 15.72 3.89 -2.08
N GLN A 117 14.64 4.62 -1.76
CA GLN A 117 13.58 4.13 -0.86
C GLN A 117 12.46 3.38 -1.59
N ILE A 118 12.47 3.35 -2.93
CA ILE A 118 11.43 2.66 -3.71
C ILE A 118 11.68 1.14 -3.67
N PRO A 119 10.71 0.34 -3.21
CA PRO A 119 10.85 -1.12 -3.19
C PRO A 119 10.98 -1.72 -4.58
N GLU A 120 11.73 -2.82 -4.72
CA GLU A 120 11.99 -3.51 -6.01
C GLU A 120 10.73 -3.95 -6.78
N HIS A 121 9.62 -4.19 -6.09
CA HIS A 121 8.37 -4.60 -6.72
C HIS A 121 7.66 -3.44 -7.44
N LEU A 122 8.14 -2.20 -7.28
CA LEU A 122 7.64 -1.00 -7.91
C LEU A 122 8.72 -0.37 -8.77
N THR A 123 8.31 0.22 -9.88
CA THR A 123 9.16 1.13 -10.64
C THR A 123 8.46 2.46 -10.79
N LEU A 124 9.22 3.53 -10.62
CA LEU A 124 8.77 4.87 -10.93
C LEU A 124 9.49 5.33 -12.20
N SER A 125 8.70 5.68 -13.20
CA SER A 125 9.18 6.24 -14.45
C SER A 125 8.60 7.65 -14.62
N SER A 126 9.32 8.47 -15.36
CA SER A 126 8.80 9.74 -15.86
C SER A 126 8.64 9.59 -17.36
N LEU A 127 7.43 9.80 -17.88
CA LEU A 127 7.23 9.93 -19.33
C LEU A 127 7.87 11.22 -19.84
N GLU A 128 8.02 11.32 -21.17
CA GLU A 128 8.58 12.46 -21.90
C GLU A 128 7.96 13.82 -21.50
N ASP A 129 6.69 13.82 -21.05
CA ASP A 129 5.96 15.01 -20.57
C ASP A 129 6.19 15.36 -19.08
N ASN A 130 7.20 14.79 -18.42
CA ASN A 130 7.40 14.89 -16.97
C ASN A 130 6.17 14.45 -16.14
N LYS A 131 5.36 13.53 -16.69
CA LYS A 131 4.24 12.92 -15.97
C LYS A 131 4.76 11.71 -15.20
N PRO A 132 4.68 11.69 -13.86
CA PRO A 132 5.13 10.55 -13.09
C PRO A 132 4.17 9.37 -13.29
N GLN A 133 4.73 8.20 -13.58
CA GLN A 133 4.01 6.94 -13.70
C GLN A 133 4.69 5.88 -12.84
N GLY A 134 3.90 5.26 -11.98
CA GLY A 134 4.29 4.09 -11.22
C GLY A 134 3.84 2.81 -11.91
N PHE A 135 4.69 1.80 -11.90
CA PHE A 135 4.37 0.47 -12.40
C PHE A 135 4.52 -0.56 -11.28
N VAL A 136 3.51 -1.42 -11.16
CA VAL A 136 3.52 -2.55 -10.23
C VAL A 136 4.12 -3.76 -10.94
N ASN A 137 5.41 -4.04 -10.72
CA ASN A 137 6.12 -5.07 -11.47
C ASN A 137 5.68 -6.49 -11.09
N ARG A 138 5.58 -6.74 -9.78
CA ARG A 138 5.33 -8.07 -9.22
C ARG A 138 4.60 -7.95 -7.88
N ILE A 139 4.14 -9.09 -7.37
CA ILE A 139 3.63 -9.17 -6.00
C ILE A 139 4.80 -9.00 -5.03
N VAL A 140 4.55 -8.27 -3.94
CA VAL A 140 5.52 -8.00 -2.87
C VAL A 140 6.03 -9.32 -2.26
N THR A 141 7.35 -9.42 -2.12
CA THR A 141 8.01 -10.47 -1.33
C THR A 141 8.16 -10.02 0.12
N ARG A 142 8.21 -10.96 1.06
CA ARG A 142 8.31 -10.65 2.49
C ARG A 142 9.52 -9.75 2.83
N ASP A 143 10.62 -9.95 2.12
CA ASP A 143 11.88 -9.24 2.34
C ASP A 143 11.84 -7.79 1.88
N SER A 144 10.99 -7.49 0.88
CA SER A 144 10.79 -6.12 0.37
C SER A 144 9.88 -5.25 1.25
N ILE A 145 9.29 -5.82 2.32
CA ILE A 145 8.41 -5.11 3.24
C ILE A 145 9.26 -4.48 4.34
N GLY A 146 9.40 -3.15 4.30
CA GLY A 146 10.19 -2.38 5.29
C GLY A 146 9.60 -2.32 6.70
N LEU A 147 8.64 -3.18 7.05
CA LEU A 147 7.99 -3.21 8.36
C LEU A 147 8.51 -4.39 9.19
N ASN A 148 9.28 -4.08 10.23
CA ASN A 148 9.80 -5.07 11.18
C ASN A 148 8.72 -5.50 12.18
N ILE A 149 7.80 -6.35 11.74
CA ILE A 149 6.74 -6.95 12.57
C ILE A 149 6.78 -8.46 12.41
N ASN A 150 6.59 -9.18 13.52
CA ASN A 150 6.35 -10.62 13.49
C ASN A 150 4.86 -10.89 13.18
N GLU A 151 4.58 -11.25 11.92
CA GLU A 151 3.24 -11.53 11.43
C GLU A 151 2.55 -12.70 12.16
N LEU A 152 3.30 -13.64 12.72
CA LEU A 152 2.74 -14.80 13.43
C LEU A 152 1.94 -14.36 14.67
N LEU A 153 2.41 -13.34 15.38
CA LEU A 153 1.73 -12.80 16.56
C LEU A 153 0.35 -12.23 16.21
N VAL A 154 0.21 -11.67 15.01
CA VAL A 154 -1.06 -11.11 14.52
C VAL A 154 -2.02 -12.23 14.14
N VAL A 155 -1.53 -13.29 13.50
CA VAL A 155 -2.34 -14.47 13.17
C VAL A 155 -2.83 -15.17 14.44
N GLU A 156 -1.94 -15.38 15.43
CA GLU A 156 -2.29 -15.96 16.73
C GLU A 156 -3.30 -15.12 17.52
N TYR A 157 -3.26 -13.80 17.37
CA TYR A 157 -4.24 -12.92 18.01
C TYR A 157 -5.66 -13.19 17.51
N TYR A 158 -5.83 -13.35 16.19
CA TYR A 158 -7.14 -13.55 15.58
C TYR A 158 -7.63 -15.00 15.65
N SER A 159 -6.74 -15.99 15.71
CA SER A 159 -7.15 -17.40 15.86
C SER A 159 -7.83 -17.69 17.20
N ARG A 160 -7.47 -16.95 18.26
CA ARG A 160 -8.08 -17.09 19.60
C ARG A 160 -9.37 -16.29 19.80
N LYS A 161 -9.74 -15.44 18.83
CA LYS A 161 -10.97 -14.65 18.82
C LYS A 161 -12.01 -15.15 17.82
N ALA A 162 -11.65 -16.13 16.99
CA ALA A 162 -12.55 -16.85 16.11
C ALA A 162 -13.23 -17.98 16.90
#